data_AF-A0A1F6WWF7-F1
#
_entry.id   AF-A0A1F6WWF7-F1
#
_cell.length_a   1.000
_cell.length_b   1.000
_cell.length_c   1.000
_cell.angle_alpha   90.00
_cell.angle_beta   90.00
_cell.angle_gamma   90.00
#
_symmetry.space_group_name_H-M   'P 1'
#
loop_
_entity.id
_entity.type
_entity.pdbx_description
1 polymer ?
#
loop_
_entity_poly.entity_id
_entity_poly.type
_entity_poly.pdbx_seq_one_letter_code
_entity_poly.pdbx_strand_id
1 'polypeptide(L)' 'MKKRTIIIVIIILIIVVVVIGYLFLNSKILPGPSEDISQIINQGVLPSLGESTNPMKNKPDVNPIDASNPFRSIKTNPFQ' A
#
# COMPACT_ATOMS: atom_id res chain seq x y z
N MET A 1 -50.67 -17.79 30.20
CA MET A 1 -50.48 -17.97 28.74
C MET A 1 -50.69 -19.44 28.39
N LYS A 2 -51.37 -19.76 27.28
CA LYS A 2 -51.58 -21.15 26.88
C LYS A 2 -50.22 -21.78 26.57
N LYS A 3 -49.99 -23.03 26.99
CA LYS A 3 -48.69 -23.74 26.80
C LYS A 3 -48.19 -23.68 25.35
N ARG A 4 -49.10 -23.72 24.39
CA ARG A 4 -48.83 -23.57 22.94
C ARG A 4 -48.27 -22.19 22.58
N THR A 5 -48.79 -21.12 23.18
CA THR A 5 -48.30 -19.75 22.98
C THR A 5 -46.89 -19.56 23.55
N ILE A 6 -46.59 -20.17 24.70
CA ILE A 6 -45.24 -20.11 25.31
C ILE A 6 -44.22 -20.82 24.41
N ILE A 7 -44.56 -22.00 23.86
CA ILE A 7 -43.68 -22.76 22.97
C ILE A 7 -43.37 -21.96 21.70
N ILE A 8 -44.37 -21.32 21.09
CA ILE A 8 -44.17 -20.49 19.88
C ILE A 8 -43.22 -19.32 20.15
N VAL A 9 -43.37 -18.65 21.30
CA VAL A 9 -42.50 -17.53 21.68
C VAL A 9 -41.04 -17.98 21.87
N ILE A 10 -40.82 -19.15 22.50
CA ILE A 10 -39.47 -19.70 22.69
C ILE A 10 -38.82 -20.04 21.35
N ILE A 11 -39.56 -20.63 20.41
CA ILE A 11 -39.04 -20.95 19.08
C ILE A 11 -38.62 -19.67 18.33
N ILE A 12 -39.45 -18.63 18.37
CA ILE A 12 -39.14 -17.35 17.74
C ILE A 12 -37.89 -16.73 18.37
N LEU A 13 -37.76 -16.78 19.70
CA LEU A 13 -36.59 -16.26 20.41
C LEU A 13 -35.30 -16.96 19.96
N ILE A 14 -35.33 -18.30 19.82
CA ILE A 14 -34.19 -19.08 19.36
C ILE A 14 -33.80 -18.70 17.93
N ILE A 15 -34.77 -18.53 17.03
CA ILE A 15 -34.53 -18.10 15.65
C ILE A 15 -33.86 -16.73 15.62
N VAL A 16 -34.32 -15.78 16.42
CA VAL A 16 -33.72 -14.43 16.51
C VAL A 16 -32.27 -14.50 16.99
N VAL A 17 -31.96 -15.31 17.99
CA VAL A 17 -30.59 -15.49 18.50
C VAL A 17 -29.68 -16.11 17.43
N VAL A 18 -30.17 -17.11 16.68
CA VAL A 18 -29.41 -17.74 15.59
C VAL A 18 -29.13 -16.75 14.46
N VAL A 19 -30.11 -15.92 14.07
CA VAL A 19 -29.94 -14.90 13.02
C VAL A 19 -28.94 -13.84 13.46
N ILE A 20 -29.03 -13.33 14.69
CA ILE A 20 -28.08 -12.35 15.23
C ILE A 20 -26.67 -12.95 15.31
N GLY A 21 -26.54 -14.17 15.82
CA GLY A 21 -25.26 -14.88 15.88
C GLY A 21 -24.65 -15.08 14.50
N TYR A 22 -25.45 -15.51 13.52
CA TYR A 22 -25.01 -15.67 12.12
C TYR A 22 -24.54 -14.35 11.52
N LEU A 23 -25.30 -13.27 11.71
CA LEU A 23 -24.90 -11.94 11.25
C LEU A 23 -23.58 -11.50 11.91
N PHE A 24 -23.44 -11.61 13.23
CA PHE A 24 -22.21 -11.24 13.93
C PHE A 24 -20.98 -12.05 13.51
N LEU A 25 -21.14 -13.35 13.21
CA LEU A 25 -20.05 -14.18 12.70
C LEU A 25 -19.67 -13.80 11.25
N ASN A 26 -20.64 -13.43 10.41
CA ASN A 26 -20.40 -12.98 9.04
C ASN A 26 -20.01 -11.50 8.92
N SER A 27 -20.14 -10.69 9.97
CA SER A 27 -19.79 -9.26 9.99
C SER A 27 -18.28 -8.96 9.91
N LYS A 28 -17.42 -9.93 9.56
CA LYS A 28 -15.98 -9.69 9.32
C LYS A 28 -15.68 -8.85 8.07
N ILE A 29 -16.66 -8.34 7.35
CA ILE A 29 -16.45 -7.70 6.05
C ILE A 29 -17.33 -6.47 5.88
N LEU A 30 -17.08 -5.43 6.69
CA LEU A 30 -16.83 -4.16 6.04
C LEU A 30 -15.31 -3.99 6.08
N PRO A 31 -14.60 -4.01 4.94
CA PRO A 31 -13.36 -3.28 4.92
C PRO A 31 -13.77 -1.84 5.23
N GLY A 32 -13.55 -1.41 6.47
CA GLY A 32 -13.34 0.01 6.72
C GLY A 32 -12.20 0.49 5.81
N PRO A 33 -11.97 1.79 5.66
CA PRO A 33 -10.82 2.32 4.94
C PRO A 33 -9.54 2.04 5.73
N SER A 34 -9.21 0.77 5.92
CA SER A 34 -7.92 0.23 6.31
C SER A 34 -7.38 -0.58 5.14
N GLU A 35 -7.67 -0.14 3.90
CA GLU A 35 -6.74 -0.32 2.81
C GLU A 35 -5.50 0.49 3.19
N ASP A 36 -4.64 -0.18 3.96
CA ASP A 36 -3.21 -0.09 3.78
C ASP A 36 -2.67 1.34 3.61
N ILE A 37 -2.99 2.20 4.58
CA ILE A 37 -2.38 3.54 4.69
C ILE A 37 -0.84 3.41 4.68
N SER A 38 -0.31 2.29 5.18
CA SER A 38 1.09 1.89 5.06
C SER A 38 1.59 1.72 3.62
N GLN A 39 0.78 1.17 2.70
CA GLN A 39 1.15 1.12 1.28
C GLN A 39 1.15 2.50 0.64
N ILE A 40 0.21 3.38 1.00
CA ILE A 40 0.10 4.74 0.45
C ILE A 40 1.28 5.62 0.94
N ILE A 41 1.67 5.52 2.22
CA ILE A 41 2.80 6.27 2.79
C ILE A 41 4.13 5.79 2.21
N ASN A 42 4.29 4.48 1.98
CA ASN A 42 5.53 3.91 1.44
C ASN A 42 5.65 4.01 -0.09
N GLN A 43 4.57 4.30 -0.81
CA GLN A 43 4.62 4.38 -2.27
C GLN A 43 5.21 5.68 -2.78
N GLY A 44 5.27 6.75 -1.96
CA GLY A 44 5.70 8.06 -2.43
C GLY A 44 4.77 8.59 -3.52
N VAL A 45 4.40 9.86 -3.47
CA VAL A 45 3.47 10.48 -4.44
C VAL A 45 4.05 10.62 -5.86
N LEU A 46 5.17 9.97 -6.15
CA LEU A 46 5.93 10.11 -7.37
C LEU A 46 6.10 8.74 -8.03
N PRO A 47 5.70 8.57 -9.30
CA PRO A 47 5.98 7.34 -10.03
C PRO A 47 7.49 7.09 -10.06
N SER A 48 7.90 5.83 -9.91
CA SER A 48 9.29 5.42 -10.07
C SER A 48 9.79 5.83 -11.46
N LEU A 49 10.65 6.85 -11.49
CA LEU A 49 11.32 7.31 -12.69
C LEU A 49 12.37 6.24 -13.05
N GLY A 50 12.01 5.31 -13.92
CA GLY A 50 12.95 4.32 -14.43
C GLY A 50 14.15 4.99 -15.12
N GLU A 51 15.25 4.26 -15.29
CA GLU A 51 16.49 4.78 -15.89
C GLU A 51 16.32 5.38 -17.30
N SER A 52 15.24 5.03 -18.00
CA SER A 52 14.85 5.59 -19.31
C SER A 52 14.27 7.00 -19.24
N THR A 53 13.93 7.49 -18.05
CA THR A 53 13.31 8.82 -17.88
C THR A 53 14.32 9.94 -17.76
N ASN A 54 15.62 9.64 -17.64
CA ASN A 54 16.65 10.66 -17.53
C ASN A 54 17.11 11.12 -18.93
N PRO A 55 16.62 12.27 -19.44
CA PRO A 55 17.03 12.79 -20.76
C PRO A 55 18.52 13.15 -20.81
N MET A 56 19.17 13.31 -19.65
CA MET A 56 20.60 13.60 -19.57
C MET A 56 21.48 12.34 -19.62
N LYS A 57 20.91 11.13 -19.60
CA LYS A 57 21.69 9.88 -19.60
C LYS A 57 22.58 9.73 -20.84
N ASN A 58 22.10 10.22 -21.98
CA ASN A 58 22.83 10.19 -23.25
C ASN A 58 23.34 11.58 -23.66
N LYS A 59 23.51 12.51 -22.71
CA LYS A 59 23.99 13.85 -23.04
C LYS A 59 25.43 13.78 -23.55
N PRO A 60 25.78 14.52 -24.61
CA PRO A 60 27.17 14.65 -25.01
C PRO A 60 27.96 15.36 -23.91
N ASP A 61 29.22 14.92 -23.72
CA ASP A 61 30.17 15.63 -22.89
C ASP A 61 30.66 16.87 -23.64
N VAL A 62 30.03 18.00 -23.33
CA VAL A 62 30.32 19.30 -23.96
C VAL A 62 31.35 20.11 -23.18
N ASN A 63 31.91 19.57 -22.08
CA ASN A 63 32.86 20.34 -21.27
C ASN A 63 34.23 20.39 -21.96
N PRO A 64 34.67 21.55 -22.48
CA PRO A 64 35.93 21.65 -23.21
C PRO A 64 37.14 21.36 -22.31
N ILE A 65 37.00 21.60 -21.00
CA ILE A 65 38.02 21.34 -19.99
C ILE A 65 38.28 19.83 -19.85
N ASP A 66 37.25 19.00 -19.93
CA ASP A 66 37.38 17.53 -19.81
C ASP A 66 38.02 16.89 -21.06
N ALA A 67 37.87 17.53 -22.22
CA ALA A 67 38.56 17.14 -23.45
C ALA A 67 40.02 17.63 -23.50
N SER A 68 40.30 18.79 -22.90
CA SER A 68 41.60 19.44 -23.00
C SER A 68 42.54 19.12 -21.84
N ASN A 69 42.04 18.55 -20.74
CA ASN A 69 42.85 18.24 -19.57
C ASN A 69 43.58 16.89 -19.71
N PRO A 70 44.91 16.89 -19.92
CA PRO A 70 45.70 15.65 -20.05
C PRO A 70 45.80 14.86 -18.73
N PHE A 71 45.42 15.46 -17.60
CA PHE A 71 45.44 14.88 -16.27
C PHE A 71 44.06 14.41 -15.78
N ARG A 72 43.05 14.36 -16.65
CA ARG A 72 41.69 13.94 -16.24
C ARG A 72 41.64 12.54 -15.62
N SER A 73 42.58 11.66 -15.98
CA SER A 73 42.64 10.28 -15.50
C SER A 73 43.24 10.12 -14.10
N ILE A 74 43.88 11.16 -13.55
CA ILE A 74 44.48 11.13 -12.20
C ILE A 74 43.57 11.81 -11.17
N LYS A 75 42.27 11.48 -11.22
CA LYS A 75 41.31 11.88 -10.17
C LYS A 75 41.52 11.01 -8.93
N THR A 76 42.65 11.15 -8.26
CA THR A 76 42.93 10.51 -6.98
C THR A 76 42.52 11.47 -5.87
N ASN A 77 41.47 11.14 -5.13
CA ASN A 77 41.12 11.86 -3.91
C ASN A 77 42.13 11.46 -2.81
N PRO A 78 42.93 12.39 -2.26
CA PRO A 78 43.95 12.08 -1.26
C PRO A 78 43.38 11.78 0.13
N PHE A 79 42.06 11.85 0.31
CA PHE A 79 41.35 11.56 1.56
C PHE A 79 40.42 10.35 1.46
N GLN A 80 40.59 9.52 0.42
CA GLN A 80 39.97 8.19 0.30
C GLN A 80 40.87 7.09 0.86
#